data_AF-A0AAV5KN08-F1
#
_entry.id   AF-A0AAV5KN08-F1
#
_cell.length_a   1.000
_cell.length_b   1.000
_cell.length_c   1.000
_cell.angle_alpha   90.00
_cell.angle_beta   90.00
_cell.angle_gamma   90.00
#
_symmetry.space_group_name_H-M   'P 1'
#
loop_
_entity.id
_entity.type
_entity.pdbx_description
1 polymer ?
#
loop_
_entity_poly.entity_id
_entity_poly.type
_entity_poly.pdbx_seq_one_letter_code
_entity_poly.pdbx_strand_id
1 'polypeptide(L)'
;MLGSSSGYISLRLKKHHSSNGFFSLSRRSYRATSSPLLPAFSNRKTHALRTVRVYASQSDANLDGTSYSSSVAVPSAGKIYKIKFCQWCGGTTKHDIPDGEEKIRAICTLCGKIAYQNPKMVVGCLIQNDRKVLLCKRNIEPSFGLWTLPAGYLEIGESAAEGAIRETWEEAGAEVEVLSPFAQLDIPLIGQVRKSILSFL
;
A
#
# COMPACT_ATOMS: atom_id res chain seq x y z
N MET A 1 15.33 16.33 24.51
CA MET A 1 14.91 15.41 25.59
C MET A 1 13.40 15.37 25.58
N LEU A 2 12.72 14.24 25.75
CA LEU A 2 13.17 12.90 26.13
C LEU A 2 13.48 12.02 24.91
N GLY A 3 14.27 10.96 25.08
CA GLY A 3 14.52 9.94 24.06
C GLY A 3 13.99 8.59 24.51
N SER A 4 13.26 7.90 23.64
CA SER A 4 12.76 6.54 23.92
C SER A 4 13.85 5.51 23.65
N SER A 5 14.38 4.90 24.72
CA SER A 5 15.36 3.81 24.62
C SER A 5 14.72 2.54 24.05
N SER A 6 14.81 2.34 22.74
CA SER A 6 14.35 1.10 22.09
C SER A 6 15.20 -0.09 22.54
N GLY A 7 14.59 -1.02 23.29
CA GLY A 7 15.24 -2.24 23.76
C GLY A 7 15.34 -3.29 22.65
N TYR A 8 16.37 -3.18 21.81
CA TYR A 8 16.62 -4.13 20.71
C TYR A 8 16.89 -5.56 21.21
N ILE A 9 15.88 -6.42 21.23
CA ILE A 9 16.07 -7.89 21.23
C ILE A 9 16.19 -8.36 19.78
N SER A 10 17.31 -8.01 19.15
CA SER A 10 17.70 -8.55 17.86
C SER A 10 18.06 -10.04 18.01
N LEU A 11 17.16 -10.95 17.62
CA LEU A 11 17.47 -12.37 17.41
C LEU A 11 18.36 -12.54 16.17
N ARG A 12 19.61 -12.10 16.32
CA ARG A 12 20.65 -12.08 15.29
C ARG A 12 20.96 -13.52 14.85
N LEU A 13 20.46 -13.91 13.68
CA LEU A 13 20.76 -15.19 13.03
C LEU A 13 22.27 -15.29 12.71
N LYS A 14 23.04 -15.82 13.68
CA LYS A 14 24.48 -16.05 13.52
C LYS A 14 24.72 -17.19 12.52
N LYS A 15 25.12 -16.86 11.29
CA LYS A 15 25.81 -17.82 10.41
C LYS A 15 27.22 -18.11 10.97
N HIS A 16 27.55 -19.39 11.07
CA HIS A 16 28.80 -19.97 11.58
C HIS A 16 28.80 -21.43 11.09
N HIS A 17 29.86 -22.06 10.56
CA HIS A 17 31.07 -21.62 9.82
C HIS A 17 31.39 -22.81 8.86
N SER A 18 32.21 -22.77 7.81
CA SER A 18 33.28 -21.86 7.37
C SER A 18 33.22 -21.75 5.81
N SER A 19 34.22 -21.52 4.96
CA SER A 19 35.69 -21.27 5.05
C SER A 19 36.21 -20.64 3.74
N ASN A 20 37.38 -20.00 3.82
CA ASN A 20 38.39 -19.79 2.77
C ASN A 20 37.94 -19.32 1.37
N GLY A 21 38.13 -18.02 1.10
CA GLY A 21 38.17 -17.43 -0.24
C GLY A 21 38.45 -15.92 -0.16
N PHE A 22 39.63 -15.47 -0.58
CA PHE A 22 40.10 -14.09 -0.40
C PHE A 22 40.12 -13.30 -1.72
N PHE A 23 39.80 -12.00 -1.65
CA PHE A 23 39.97 -10.95 -2.67
C PHE A 23 39.25 -11.11 -4.04
N SER A 24 38.28 -10.23 -4.30
CA SER A 24 38.52 -9.05 -5.17
C SER A 24 37.27 -8.17 -5.30
N LEU A 25 37.38 -6.88 -5.03
CA LEU A 25 36.31 -5.90 -5.27
C LEU A 25 36.56 -5.16 -6.58
N SER A 26 35.91 -5.60 -7.66
CA SER A 26 35.91 -4.89 -8.94
C SER A 26 34.62 -4.09 -9.12
N ARG A 27 34.68 -2.76 -8.93
CA ARG A 27 33.61 -1.84 -9.35
C ARG A 27 33.50 -1.81 -10.87
N ARG A 28 32.61 -2.61 -11.46
CA ARG A 28 32.26 -2.48 -12.89
C ARG A 28 31.19 -1.41 -13.06
N SER A 29 31.58 -0.26 -13.62
CA SER A 29 30.65 0.78 -14.05
C SER A 29 29.96 0.33 -15.34
N TYR A 30 28.64 0.17 -15.31
CA TYR A 30 27.86 -0.22 -16.49
C TYR A 30 27.33 1.02 -17.21
N ARG A 31 27.98 1.35 -18.33
CA ARG A 31 27.50 2.35 -19.30
C ARG A 31 26.45 1.69 -20.18
N ALA A 32 25.25 2.24 -20.26
CA ALA A 32 24.15 1.65 -21.03
C ALA A 32 24.28 1.97 -22.53
N THR A 33 24.43 0.94 -23.37
CA THR A 33 24.30 1.04 -24.83
C THR A 33 23.67 -0.25 -25.39
N SER A 34 22.57 -0.08 -26.15
CA SER A 34 22.02 -1.00 -27.17
C SER A 34 21.82 -2.49 -26.85
N SER A 35 20.54 -2.90 -26.90
CA SER A 35 20.03 -4.25 -27.22
C SER A 35 20.68 -4.82 -28.52
N PRO A 36 20.66 -6.15 -28.82
CA PRO A 36 19.41 -6.95 -28.87
C PRO A 36 19.52 -8.46 -28.52
N LEU A 37 18.40 -9.15 -28.76
CA LEU A 37 18.15 -10.60 -28.88
C LEU A 37 17.78 -11.40 -27.62
N LEU A 38 16.83 -12.32 -27.82
CA LEU A 38 16.19 -13.20 -26.84
C LEU A 38 16.78 -14.61 -26.90
N PRO A 39 17.00 -15.30 -25.77
CA PRO A 39 17.05 -16.75 -25.72
C PRO A 39 15.63 -17.33 -25.52
N ALA A 40 15.20 -18.22 -26.40
CA ALA A 40 13.97 -18.99 -26.18
C ALA A 40 14.22 -20.07 -25.10
N PHE A 41 13.28 -20.24 -24.16
CA PHE A 41 13.35 -21.30 -23.15
C PHE A 41 12.04 -22.10 -23.05
N SER A 42 12.19 -23.40 -22.78
CA SER A 42 11.15 -24.42 -23.02
C SER A 42 10.20 -24.63 -21.85
N ASN A 43 8.97 -24.99 -22.21
CA ASN A 43 7.87 -25.55 -21.40
C ASN A 43 8.17 -25.86 -19.92
N ARG A 44 7.46 -25.14 -19.03
CA ARG A 44 7.00 -25.70 -17.75
C ARG A 44 5.49 -25.53 -17.64
N LYS A 45 4.85 -26.48 -16.95
CA LYS A 45 3.39 -26.67 -16.95
C LYS A 45 2.67 -25.43 -16.42
N THR A 46 2.02 -24.69 -17.31
CA THR A 46 1.06 -23.63 -16.94
C THR A 46 -0.15 -24.27 -16.27
N HIS A 47 -0.38 -24.00 -14.99
CA HIS A 47 -1.66 -24.30 -14.38
C HIS A 47 -2.72 -23.45 -15.07
N ALA A 48 -3.74 -24.11 -15.65
CA ALA A 48 -4.74 -23.44 -16.48
C ALA A 48 -5.59 -22.50 -15.62
N LEU A 49 -5.29 -21.20 -15.69
CA LEU A 49 -6.17 -20.14 -15.18
C LEU A 49 -7.51 -20.27 -15.92
N ARG A 50 -8.58 -20.57 -15.17
CA ARG A 50 -9.95 -20.53 -15.71
C ARG A 50 -10.24 -19.11 -16.18
N THR A 51 -10.33 -18.91 -17.49
CA THR A 51 -10.77 -17.65 -18.08
C THR A 51 -12.18 -17.34 -17.58
N VAL A 52 -12.30 -16.35 -16.69
CA VAL A 52 -13.60 -15.81 -16.29
C VAL A 52 -14.16 -15.05 -17.48
N ARG A 53 -15.11 -15.69 -18.19
CA ARG A 53 -15.74 -15.13 -19.39
C ARG A 53 -16.71 -14.04 -18.96
N VAL A 54 -16.23 -12.79 -18.91
CA VAL A 54 -17.08 -11.61 -18.69
C VAL A 54 -18.01 -11.47 -19.90
N TYR A 55 -19.31 -11.64 -19.67
CA TYR A 55 -20.32 -11.39 -20.70
C TYR A 55 -20.57 -9.89 -20.77
N ALA A 56 -19.98 -9.23 -21.78
CA ALA A 56 -20.41 -7.90 -22.18
C ALA A 56 -21.78 -8.04 -22.88
N SER A 57 -22.86 -7.81 -22.14
CA SER A 57 -24.21 -7.74 -22.70
C SER A 57 -24.30 -6.50 -23.59
N GLN A 58 -24.33 -6.70 -24.91
CA GLN A 58 -24.70 -5.64 -25.84
C GLN A 58 -26.20 -5.36 -25.65
N SER A 59 -26.51 -4.16 -25.20
CA SER A 59 -27.88 -3.64 -25.16
C SER A 59 -28.10 -2.84 -26.45
N ASP A 60 -28.84 -3.42 -27.40
CA ASP A 60 -29.26 -2.71 -28.60
C ASP A 60 -30.06 -1.45 -28.23
N ALA A 61 -29.83 -0.36 -28.94
CA ALA A 61 -30.35 0.95 -28.59
C ALA A 61 -31.83 1.08 -29.00
N ASN A 62 -32.73 1.09 -28.01
CA ASN A 62 -34.07 1.65 -28.16
C ASN A 62 -34.10 3.07 -27.57
N LEU A 63 -34.53 4.02 -28.39
CA LEU A 63 -34.72 5.43 -28.00
C LEU A 63 -36.11 5.61 -27.38
N ASP A 64 -36.18 5.63 -26.05
CA ASP A 64 -37.33 6.19 -25.33
C ASP A 64 -36.87 7.02 -24.12
N GLY A 65 -37.39 8.23 -24.02
CA GLY A 65 -36.84 9.29 -23.17
C GLY A 65 -37.27 9.21 -21.71
N THR A 66 -36.59 8.40 -20.88
CA THR A 66 -36.68 8.49 -19.42
C THR A 66 -35.30 8.51 -18.76
N SER A 67 -35.03 9.58 -17.99
CA SER A 67 -33.73 9.82 -17.35
C SER A 67 -33.55 8.97 -16.09
N TYR A 68 -33.20 7.70 -16.24
CA TYR A 68 -33.05 6.75 -15.14
C TYR A 68 -31.74 6.95 -14.35
N SER A 69 -31.63 8.09 -13.65
CA SER A 69 -30.50 8.44 -12.79
C SER A 69 -30.49 7.61 -11.50
N SER A 70 -30.25 6.30 -11.63
CA SER A 70 -30.00 5.40 -10.52
C SER A 70 -28.61 5.62 -9.93
N SER A 71 -28.45 6.75 -9.25
CA SER A 71 -27.33 6.99 -8.33
C SER A 71 -27.43 5.99 -7.17
N VAL A 72 -26.79 4.83 -7.32
CA VAL A 72 -26.68 3.82 -6.26
C VAL A 72 -25.83 4.40 -5.13
N ALA A 73 -26.48 5.08 -4.19
CA ALA A 73 -25.86 5.81 -3.10
C ALA A 73 -25.26 4.84 -2.07
N VAL A 74 -24.06 4.34 -2.35
CA VAL A 74 -23.30 3.49 -1.43
C VAL A 74 -23.05 4.26 -0.12
N PRO A 75 -23.58 3.80 1.04
CA PRO A 75 -23.49 4.56 2.28
C PRO A 75 -22.04 4.79 2.72
N SER A 76 -21.66 6.06 2.89
CA SER A 76 -20.32 6.45 3.34
C SER A 76 -20.11 6.16 4.83
N ALA A 77 -19.91 4.90 5.20
CA ALA A 77 -19.73 4.44 6.58
C ALA A 77 -18.42 4.92 7.26
N GLY A 78 -17.58 5.70 6.57
CA GLY A 78 -16.35 6.26 7.11
C GLY A 78 -16.58 7.41 8.10
N LYS A 79 -15.84 7.43 9.21
CA LYS A 79 -15.90 8.53 10.19
C LYS A 79 -15.22 9.80 9.65
N ILE A 80 -15.97 10.63 8.94
CA ILE A 80 -15.51 11.93 8.43
C ILE A 80 -15.10 12.83 9.60
N TYR A 81 -13.88 13.36 9.59
CA TYR A 81 -13.37 14.24 10.64
C TYR A 81 -13.81 15.68 10.38
N LYS A 82 -14.29 16.38 11.42
CA LYS A 82 -14.68 17.80 11.31
C LYS A 82 -13.45 18.70 11.36
N ILE A 83 -12.87 18.96 10.19
CA ILE A 83 -11.81 19.97 10.00
C ILE A 83 -12.33 21.31 10.52
N LYS A 84 -11.55 22.05 11.31
CA LYS A 84 -11.98 23.36 11.86
C LYS A 84 -11.37 24.56 11.13
N PHE A 85 -10.16 24.38 10.61
CA PHE A 85 -9.32 25.45 10.06
C PHE A 85 -8.67 25.00 8.74
N CYS A 86 -8.39 25.98 7.88
CA CYS A 86 -7.84 25.79 6.56
C CYS A 86 -6.31 25.64 6.59
N GLN A 87 -5.80 24.50 6.12
CA GLN A 87 -4.37 24.20 6.06
C GLN A 87 -3.53 25.17 5.21
N TRP A 88 -4.16 25.99 4.37
CA TRP A 88 -3.48 26.96 3.49
C TRP A 88 -3.45 28.40 4.02
N CYS A 89 -4.26 28.76 5.02
CA CYS A 89 -4.34 30.15 5.51
C CYS A 89 -4.83 30.33 6.96
N GLY A 90 -5.07 29.26 7.71
CA GLY A 90 -5.58 29.32 9.09
C GLY A 90 -7.05 29.70 9.24
N GLY A 91 -7.70 30.26 8.20
CA GLY A 91 -9.11 30.65 8.21
C GLY A 91 -10.07 29.50 8.57
N THR A 92 -11.22 29.82 9.16
CA THR A 92 -12.22 28.82 9.57
C THR A 92 -12.81 28.06 8.36
N THR A 93 -13.48 26.94 8.62
CA THR A 93 -14.11 26.12 7.59
C THR A 93 -15.61 25.90 7.86
N LYS A 94 -16.46 26.21 6.87
CA LYS A 94 -17.85 25.74 6.83
C LYS A 94 -17.91 24.30 6.33
N HIS A 95 -18.99 23.59 6.65
CA HIS A 95 -19.23 22.24 6.15
C HIS A 95 -20.49 22.29 5.30
N ASP A 96 -20.34 22.04 4.01
CA ASP A 96 -21.35 22.35 3.01
C ASP A 96 -21.16 21.45 1.78
N ILE A 97 -22.14 21.37 0.88
CA ILE A 97 -22.01 20.66 -0.39
C ILE A 97 -21.58 21.67 -1.47
N PRO A 98 -20.39 21.54 -2.10
CA PRO A 98 -19.99 22.40 -3.22
C PRO A 98 -20.89 22.22 -4.46
N ASP A 99 -21.01 23.26 -5.28
CA ASP A 99 -21.73 23.19 -6.56
C ASP A 99 -21.15 22.08 -7.45
N GLY A 100 -22.01 21.18 -7.93
CA GLY A 100 -21.62 20.02 -8.74
C GLY A 100 -21.06 18.82 -7.95
N GLU A 101 -21.03 18.87 -6.61
CA GLU A 101 -20.69 17.72 -5.76
C GLU A 101 -21.92 17.15 -5.03
N GLU A 102 -21.84 15.86 -4.64
CA GLU A 102 -22.90 15.19 -3.84
C GLU A 102 -22.61 15.18 -2.32
N LYS A 103 -21.39 15.55 -1.92
CA LYS A 103 -20.84 15.20 -0.59
C LYS A 103 -20.40 16.44 0.18
N ILE A 104 -20.75 16.47 1.47
CA ILE A 104 -20.35 17.55 2.39
C ILE A 104 -18.82 17.61 2.47
N ARG A 105 -18.24 18.76 2.15
CA ARG A 105 -16.81 19.06 2.26
C ARG A 105 -16.56 20.17 3.29
N ALA A 106 -15.34 20.25 3.79
CA ALA A 106 -14.88 21.39 4.57
C ALA A 106 -14.38 22.49 3.62
N ILE A 107 -15.03 23.66 3.60
CA ILE A 107 -14.75 24.77 2.69
C ILE A 107 -14.24 25.96 3.48
N CYS A 108 -13.08 26.53 3.12
CA CYS A 108 -12.54 27.69 3.84
C CYS A 108 -13.37 28.97 3.63
N THR A 109 -13.72 29.63 4.72
CA THR A 109 -14.48 30.90 4.73
C THR A 109 -13.71 32.10 4.18
N LEU A 110 -12.37 32.06 4.18
CA LEU A 110 -11.51 33.18 3.77
C LEU A 110 -10.96 33.06 2.35
N CYS A 111 -10.62 31.85 1.89
CA CYS A 111 -9.96 31.64 0.60
C CYS A 111 -10.67 30.65 -0.32
N GLY A 112 -11.89 30.22 0.01
CA GLY A 112 -12.73 29.32 -0.79
C GLY A 112 -12.22 27.88 -0.94
N LYS A 113 -10.94 27.60 -0.65
CA LYS A 113 -10.32 26.28 -0.83
C LYS A 113 -11.05 25.18 -0.07
N ILE A 114 -11.28 24.08 -0.78
CA ILE A 114 -11.91 22.86 -0.26
C ILE A 114 -10.82 21.95 0.34
N ALA A 115 -11.02 21.52 1.59
CA ALA A 115 -10.14 20.58 2.27
C ALA A 115 -10.66 19.15 2.13
N TYR A 116 -10.16 18.45 1.12
CA TYR A 116 -10.50 17.05 0.83
C TYR A 116 -9.90 16.10 1.88
N GLN A 117 -10.71 15.11 2.31
CA GLN A 117 -10.26 13.98 3.13
C GLN A 117 -10.15 12.74 2.24
N ASN A 118 -8.93 12.24 2.08
CA ASN A 118 -8.61 11.08 1.25
C ASN A 118 -8.31 9.86 2.15
N PRO A 119 -8.63 8.62 1.72
CA PRO A 119 -8.19 7.43 2.41
C PRO A 119 -6.67 7.35 2.51
N LYS A 120 -6.14 6.84 3.63
CA LYS A 120 -4.71 6.56 3.77
C LYS A 120 -4.37 5.20 3.19
N MET A 121 -3.36 5.18 2.33
CA MET A 121 -2.73 3.94 1.85
C MET A 121 -1.82 3.37 2.96
N VAL A 122 -1.98 2.08 3.23
CA VAL A 122 -1.12 1.29 4.13
C VAL A 122 -0.51 0.15 3.31
N VAL A 123 0.78 -0.10 3.45
CA VAL A 123 1.53 -1.12 2.70
C VAL A 123 2.35 -1.99 3.64
N GLY A 124 2.60 -3.24 3.23
CA GLY A 124 3.38 -4.19 4.03
C GLY A 124 3.57 -5.55 3.36
N CYS A 125 4.46 -6.36 3.91
CA CYS A 125 4.84 -7.66 3.30
C CYS A 125 4.27 -8.86 4.06
N LEU A 126 3.71 -9.82 3.33
CA LEU A 126 3.64 -11.22 3.74
C LEU A 126 4.96 -11.88 3.33
N ILE A 127 5.84 -12.09 4.30
CA ILE A 127 7.20 -12.57 4.07
C ILE A 127 7.26 -14.06 4.40
N GLN A 128 7.58 -14.89 3.41
CA GLN A 128 7.78 -16.32 3.59
C GLN A 128 9.28 -16.66 3.67
N ASN A 129 9.63 -17.64 4.52
CA ASN A 129 10.93 -18.27 4.55
C ASN A 129 10.75 -19.77 4.87
N ASP A 130 11.18 -20.65 3.96
CA ASP A 130 10.82 -22.07 3.93
C ASP A 130 9.29 -22.31 4.10
N ARG A 131 8.89 -22.79 5.28
CA ARG A 131 7.51 -23.06 5.71
C ARG A 131 7.08 -22.19 6.90
N LYS A 132 7.73 -21.04 7.06
CA LYS A 132 7.49 -20.05 8.12
C LYS A 132 7.12 -18.71 7.49
N VAL A 133 6.47 -17.86 8.29
CA VAL A 133 6.21 -16.45 7.95
C VAL A 133 6.84 -15.55 8.99
N LEU A 134 7.33 -14.38 8.57
CA LEU A 134 7.78 -13.33 9.50
C LEU A 134 6.56 -12.60 10.06
N LEU A 135 6.55 -12.38 11.38
CA LEU A 135 5.57 -11.57 12.08
C LEU A 135 6.27 -10.63 13.07
N CYS A 136 5.80 -9.39 13.13
CA CYS A 136 6.22 -8.39 14.11
C CYS A 136 5.29 -8.46 15.33
N LYS A 137 5.82 -8.33 16.55
CA LYS A 137 5.02 -8.25 17.78
C LYS A 137 4.86 -6.79 18.18
N ARG A 138 3.62 -6.29 18.21
CA ARG A 138 3.33 -4.86 18.45
C ARG A 138 3.75 -4.44 19.86
N ASN A 139 4.51 -3.36 19.95
CA ASN A 139 4.99 -2.78 21.22
C ASN A 139 4.28 -1.45 21.59
N ILE A 140 3.17 -1.12 20.90
CA ILE A 140 2.33 0.05 21.15
C ILE A 140 0.85 -0.31 20.98
N GLU A 141 -0.02 0.43 21.67
CA GLU A 141 -1.47 0.40 21.42
C GLU A 141 -1.84 1.16 20.12
N PRO A 142 -2.97 0.83 19.46
CA PRO A 142 -3.87 -0.29 19.77
C PRO A 142 -3.24 -1.66 19.47
N SER A 143 -3.74 -2.69 20.15
CA SER A 143 -3.32 -4.09 20.01
C SER A 143 -1.88 -4.35 20.45
N PHE A 144 -1.48 -3.82 21.60
CA PHE A 144 -0.19 -4.16 22.22
C PHE A 144 -0.05 -5.69 22.40
N GLY A 145 1.16 -6.21 22.18
CA GLY A 145 1.49 -7.62 22.38
C GLY A 145 0.95 -8.60 21.35
N LEU A 146 0.07 -8.17 20.43
CA LEU A 146 -0.40 -9.01 19.32
C LEU A 146 0.62 -9.06 18.17
N TRP A 147 0.53 -10.12 17.36
CA TRP A 147 1.34 -10.29 16.15
C TRP A 147 0.69 -9.63 14.93
N THR A 148 1.50 -9.10 14.02
CA THR A 148 1.09 -8.49 12.75
C THR A 148 2.12 -8.79 11.65
N LEU A 149 1.72 -8.63 10.38
CA LEU A 149 2.69 -8.43 9.30
C LEU A 149 3.39 -7.07 9.46
N PRO A 150 4.65 -6.92 9.03
CA PRO A 150 5.29 -5.60 8.96
C PRO A 150 4.53 -4.70 7.98
N ALA A 151 4.04 -3.54 8.45
CA ALA A 151 3.20 -2.66 7.65
C ALA A 151 3.01 -1.24 8.23
N GLY A 152 3.20 -0.22 7.40
CA GLY A 152 2.95 1.19 7.73
C GLY A 152 2.35 1.99 6.58
N TYR A 153 2.50 3.32 6.60
CA TYR A 153 1.85 4.20 5.63
C TYR A 153 2.69 4.35 4.37
N LEU A 154 2.03 4.41 3.21
CA LEU A 154 2.70 4.75 1.95
C LEU A 154 3.01 6.26 1.92
N GLU A 155 4.27 6.61 1.71
CA GLU A 155 4.73 7.99 1.57
C GLU A 155 4.59 8.53 0.14
N ILE A 156 4.90 9.82 -0.06
CA ILE A 156 4.84 10.46 -1.37
C ILE A 156 6.14 10.22 -2.13
N GLY A 157 6.05 9.49 -3.26
CA GLY A 157 7.17 9.22 -4.17
C GLY A 157 7.58 7.75 -4.24
N GLU A 158 7.15 6.92 -3.29
CA GLU A 158 7.36 5.47 -3.32
C GLU A 158 6.19 4.72 -3.97
N SER A 159 6.50 3.65 -4.70
CA SER A 159 5.51 2.65 -5.09
C SER A 159 5.10 1.78 -3.89
N ALA A 160 3.98 1.07 -4.02
CA ALA A 160 3.52 0.15 -2.98
C ALA A 160 4.52 -0.97 -2.64
N ALA A 161 5.44 -1.31 -3.56
CA ALA A 161 6.50 -2.27 -3.33
C ALA A 161 7.66 -1.65 -2.52
N GLU A 162 8.11 -0.46 -2.89
CA GLU A 162 9.19 0.25 -2.19
C GLU A 162 8.79 0.56 -0.75
N GLY A 163 7.58 1.07 -0.52
CA GLY A 163 7.06 1.29 0.84
C GLY A 163 6.93 0.00 1.64
N ALA A 164 6.48 -1.10 1.04
CA ALA A 164 6.39 -2.39 1.74
C ALA A 164 7.76 -2.98 2.10
N ILE A 165 8.79 -2.75 1.28
CA ILE A 165 10.20 -3.10 1.57
C ILE A 165 10.73 -2.20 2.71
N ARG A 166 10.50 -0.88 2.62
CA ARG A 166 10.92 0.11 3.62
C ARG A 166 10.35 -0.21 5.01
N GLU A 167 9.03 -0.39 5.12
CA GLU A 167 8.36 -0.75 6.38
C GLU A 167 8.84 -2.11 6.93
N THR A 168 9.18 -3.05 6.05
CA THR A 168 9.78 -4.35 6.44
C THR A 168 11.18 -4.18 7.03
N TRP A 169 12.00 -3.31 6.46
CA TRP A 169 13.31 -2.98 6.99
C TRP A 169 13.20 -2.22 8.32
N GLU A 170 12.29 -1.26 8.43
CA GLU A 170 12.07 -0.45 9.65
C GLU A 170 11.52 -1.27 10.83
N GLU A 171 10.47 -2.10 10.63
CA GLU A 171 9.85 -2.85 11.72
C GLU A 171 10.56 -4.17 12.07
N ALA A 172 11.26 -4.80 11.10
CA ALA A 172 11.84 -6.14 11.28
C ALA A 172 13.36 -6.25 11.03
N GLY A 173 14.02 -5.22 10.46
CA GLY A 173 15.43 -5.29 10.08
C GLY A 173 15.72 -6.33 8.98
N ALA A 174 14.73 -6.58 8.10
CA ALA A 174 14.77 -7.63 7.09
C ALA A 174 14.88 -7.05 5.67
N GLU A 175 15.85 -7.52 4.90
CA GLU A 175 15.91 -7.31 3.44
C GLU A 175 15.02 -8.39 2.77
N VAL A 176 14.23 -8.01 1.77
CA VAL A 176 13.24 -8.91 1.13
C VAL A 176 13.17 -8.73 -0.38
N GLU A 177 12.97 -9.83 -1.13
CA GLU A 177 12.64 -9.79 -2.55
C GLU A 177 11.11 -9.81 -2.75
N VAL A 178 10.58 -8.81 -3.45
CA VAL A 178 9.14 -8.69 -3.78
C VAL A 178 8.80 -9.56 -4.99
N LEU A 179 7.82 -10.46 -4.85
CA LEU A 179 7.33 -11.28 -5.94
C LEU A 179 6.08 -10.70 -6.62
N SER A 180 5.05 -10.38 -5.83
CA SER A 180 3.72 -10.03 -6.38
C SER A 180 2.81 -9.37 -5.35
N PRO A 181 1.82 -8.57 -5.78
CA PRO A 181 0.68 -8.22 -4.92
C PRO A 181 -0.01 -9.49 -4.40
N PHE A 182 -0.33 -9.52 -3.11
CA PHE A 182 -0.97 -10.66 -2.44
C PHE A 182 -2.44 -10.38 -2.11
N ALA A 183 -2.73 -9.22 -1.51
CA ALA A 183 -4.08 -8.85 -1.10
C ALA A 183 -4.28 -7.31 -1.11
N GLN A 184 -5.52 -6.88 -1.33
CA GLN A 184 -6.00 -5.55 -0.97
C GLN A 184 -7.17 -5.71 0.01
N LEU A 185 -7.18 -4.88 1.06
CA LEU A 185 -8.28 -4.79 2.02
C LEU A 185 -8.66 -3.32 2.22
N ASP A 186 -9.86 -2.97 1.77
CA ASP A 186 -10.44 -1.66 1.99
C ASP A 186 -11.11 -1.64 3.37
N ILE A 187 -10.86 -0.59 4.17
CA ILE A 187 -11.45 -0.43 5.51
C ILE A 187 -12.09 0.97 5.60
N PRO A 188 -13.29 1.17 4.99
CA PRO A 188 -13.89 2.50 4.83
C PRO A 188 -14.18 3.21 6.16
N LEU A 189 -14.55 2.46 7.20
CA LEU A 189 -14.90 2.97 8.54
C LEU A 189 -13.81 3.89 9.13
N ILE A 190 -12.54 3.56 8.89
CA ILE A 190 -11.36 4.30 9.38
C ILE A 190 -10.60 5.02 8.25
N GLY A 191 -11.16 5.06 7.03
CA GLY A 191 -10.54 5.70 5.87
C GLY A 191 -9.18 5.11 5.50
N GLN A 192 -9.02 3.78 5.51
CA GLN A 192 -7.78 3.11 5.08
C GLN A 192 -8.02 2.18 3.89
N VAL A 193 -7.00 2.05 3.03
CA VAL A 193 -6.85 0.96 2.06
C VAL A 193 -5.51 0.30 2.32
N ARG A 194 -5.52 -1.01 2.62
CA ARG A 194 -4.31 -1.79 2.90
C ARG A 194 -3.94 -2.63 1.70
N LYS A 195 -2.66 -2.64 1.31
CA LYS A 195 -2.11 -3.53 0.28
C LYS A 195 -0.99 -4.38 0.88
N SER A 196 -1.14 -5.69 0.75
CA SER A 196 -0.12 -6.65 1.16
C SER A 196 0.57 -7.24 -0.08
N ILE A 197 1.88 -7.38 -0.01
CA ILE A 197 2.74 -7.90 -1.07
C ILE A 197 3.38 -9.21 -0.59
N LEU A 198 3.49 -10.21 -1.46
CA LEU A 198 4.19 -11.47 -1.18
C LEU A 198 5.68 -11.29 -1.46
N SER A 199 6.51 -11.64 -0.48
CA SER A 199 7.96 -11.50 -0.53
C SER A 199 8.68 -12.69 0.12
N PHE A 200 9.96 -12.88 -0.20
CA PHE A 200 10.83 -13.89 0.43
C PHE A 200 12.08 -13.26 1.07
N LEU A 201 12.72 -14.04 1.96
CA LEU A 201 14.05 -13.83 2.56
C LEU A 201 15.12 -14.73 1.92
#